data_AF-A0A914VR95-F1
#
_entry.id   AF-A0A914VR95-F1
#
_cell.length_a   1.000
_cell.length_b   1.000
_cell.length_c   1.000
_cell.angle_alpha   90.00
_cell.angle_beta   90.00
_cell.angle_gamma   90.00
#
_symmetry.space_group_name_H-M   'P 1'
#
loop_
_entity.id
_entity.type
_entity.pdbx_description
1 polymer ?
#
loop_
_entity_poly.entity_id
_entity_poly.type
_entity_poly.pdbx_seq_one_letter_code
_entity_poly.pdbx_strand_id
1 'polypeptide(L)' 'VDCTSDKATCDKFGVGGFPTLKIFRNGEVAQDYDGPREADGIVKYMRGQAGPSAKELTSLADYEKFLN' A
#
# COMPACT_ATOMS: atom_id res chain seq x y z
N VAL A 1 -11.70 9.57 -1.68
CA VAL A 1 -12.07 10.60 -2.65
C VAL A 1 -13.32 10.12 -3.36
N ASP A 2 -14.41 10.87 -3.30
CA ASP A 2 -15.63 10.57 -4.06
C ASP A 2 -15.52 11.27 -5.43
N CYS A 3 -15.36 10.48 -6.50
CA CYS A 3 -15.14 11.03 -7.83
C CYS A 3 -16.39 11.67 -8.46
N THR A 4 -17.58 11.50 -7.85
CA THR A 4 -18.78 12.21 -8.31
C THR A 4 -18.73 13.70 -7.94
N SER A 5 -18.08 14.04 -6.82
CA SER A 5 -17.87 15.39 -6.33
C SER A 5 -16.48 15.94 -6.68
N ASP A 6 -15.44 15.10 -6.70
CA ASP A 6 -14.04 15.50 -6.90
C ASP A 6 -13.44 15.02 -8.24
N LYS A 7 -14.12 15.31 -9.36
CA LYS A 7 -13.70 14.84 -10.71
C LYS A 7 -12.25 15.20 -11.05
N ALA A 8 -11.85 16.46 -10.84
CA ALA A 8 -10.51 16.94 -11.18
C ALA A 8 -9.40 16.16 -10.45
N THR A 9 -9.64 15.77 -9.20
CA THR A 9 -8.69 14.95 -8.42
C THR A 9 -8.60 13.54 -8.98
N CYS A 10 -9.74 12.93 -9.31
CA CYS A 10 -9.80 11.58 -9.85
C CYS A 10 -9.19 11.49 -11.26
N ASP A 11 -9.43 12.47 -12.11
CA ASP A 11 -8.81 12.58 -13.44
C ASP A 11 -7.29 12.79 -13.33
N LYS A 12 -6.86 13.70 -12.44
CA LYS A 12 -5.43 13.95 -12.18
C LYS A 12 -4.66 12.68 -11.81
N PHE A 13 -5.29 11.78 -11.06
CA PHE A 13 -4.67 10.53 -10.63
C PHE A 13 -5.08 9.32 -11.49
N GLY A 14 -5.80 9.52 -12.60
CA GLY A 14 -6.11 8.47 -13.57
C GLY A 14 -7.08 7.41 -13.06
N VAL A 15 -8.12 7.78 -12.30
CA VAL A 15 -9.15 6.85 -11.82
C VAL A 15 -10.13 6.51 -12.96
N GLY A 16 -9.92 5.38 -13.64
CA GLY A 16 -10.78 4.92 -14.75
C GLY A 16 -11.94 4.00 -14.34
N GLY A 17 -11.99 3.55 -13.08
CA GLY A 17 -13.01 2.63 -12.58
C GLY A 17 -13.04 2.55 -11.05
N PHE A 18 -14.11 2.00 -10.49
CA PHE A 18 -14.30 1.93 -9.04
C PHE A 18 -14.41 0.48 -8.52
N PRO A 19 -13.85 0.19 -7.33
CA PRO A 19 -12.89 1.01 -6.59
C PRO A 19 -11.50 0.97 -7.27
N THR A 20 -10.76 2.08 -7.20
CA THR A 20 -9.33 2.17 -7.50
C THR A 20 -8.60 2.58 -6.23
N LEU A 21 -7.63 1.76 -5.80
CA LEU A 21 -6.84 2.00 -4.60
C LEU A 21 -5.42 2.41 -5.02
N LYS A 22 -4.96 3.55 -4.51
CA LYS A 22 -3.63 4.12 -4.82
C LYS A 22 -2.88 4.40 -3.53
N ILE A 23 -1.59 4.12 -3.53
CA ILE A 23 -0.70 4.36 -2.39
C ILE A 23 0.08 5.64 -2.66
N PHE A 24 0.04 6.55 -1.70
CA PHE A 24 0.78 7.81 -1.73
C PHE A 24 1.94 7.76 -0.74
N ARG A 25 3.07 8.35 -1.11
CA ARG A 25 4.22 8.56 -0.22
C ARG A 25 4.75 9.97 -0.43
N ASN A 26 4.94 10.72 0.64
CA ASN A 26 5.41 12.11 0.60
C ASN A 26 4.56 13.03 -0.31
N GLY A 27 3.24 12.77 -0.40
CA GLY A 27 2.31 13.56 -1.21
C GLY A 27 2.24 13.18 -2.69
N GLU A 28 3.08 12.26 -3.16
CA GLU A 28 3.10 11.78 -4.54
C GLU A 28 2.55 10.35 -4.64
N VAL A 29 2.04 9.98 -5.83
CA VAL A 29 1.60 8.61 -6.09
C VAL A 29 2.83 7.72 -6.14
N ALA A 30 2.90 6.75 -5.23
CA ALA A 30 3.98 5.78 -5.19
C ALA A 30 3.69 4.58 -6.12
N GLN A 31 2.48 4.02 -6.01
CA GLN A 31 2.03 2.86 -6.80
C GLN A 31 0.52 2.65 -6.68
N ASP A 32 -0.03 1.81 -7.56
CA ASP A 32 -1.36 1.24 -7.41
C ASP A 32 -1.34 0.10 -6.37
N TYR A 33 -2.49 -0.13 -5.72
CA TYR A 33 -2.63 -1.23 -4.77
C TYR A 33 -3.03 -2.51 -5.51
N ASP A 34 -2.09 -3.46 -5.57
CA ASP A 34 -2.28 -4.77 -6.22
C ASP A 34 -2.49 -5.91 -5.22
N GLY A 35 -2.87 -5.59 -3.97
CA GLY A 35 -3.12 -6.57 -2.91
C GLY A 35 -4.56 -7.09 -2.84
N PRO A 36 -4.86 -8.02 -1.91
CA PRO A 36 -6.21 -8.53 -1.67
C PRO A 36 -7.17 -7.43 -1.16
N ARG A 37 -8.47 -7.52 -1.47
CA ARG A 37 -9.44 -6.45 -1.13
C ARG A 37 -10.20 -6.70 0.18
N GLU A 38 -9.79 -7.70 0.93
CA GLU A 38 -10.25 -8.01 2.28
C GLU A 38 -9.47 -7.20 3.31
N ALA A 39 -10.10 -6.89 4.44
CA ALA A 39 -9.51 -6.05 5.49
C ALA A 39 -8.12 -6.55 5.94
N ASP A 40 -8.00 -7.85 6.22
CA ASP A 40 -6.73 -8.45 6.65
C ASP A 40 -5.65 -8.39 5.56
N GLY A 41 -6.05 -8.52 4.30
CA GLY A 41 -5.16 -8.40 3.15
C GLY A 41 -4.59 -6.99 3.01
N ILE A 42 -5.45 -5.97 3.11
CA ILE A 42 -5.06 -4.56 3.07
C ILE A 42 -4.10 -4.24 4.23
N VAL A 43 -4.45 -4.67 5.45
CA VAL A 43 -3.61 -4.43 6.64
C VAL A 43 -2.24 -5.09 6.46
N LYS A 44 -2.19 -6.35 6.03
CA LYS A 44 -0.93 -7.06 5.80
C LYS A 44 -0.08 -6.37 4.73
N TYR A 45 -0.68 -6.02 3.60
CA TYR A 45 0.02 -5.35 2.49
C TYR A 45 0.61 -4.00 2.94
N MET A 46 -0.19 -3.16 3.59
CA MET A 46 0.25 -1.82 4.01
C MET A 46 1.30 -1.86 5.12
N ARG A 47 1.27 -2.87 6.01
CA ARG A 47 2.36 -3.09 6.99
C ARG A 47 3.69 -3.40 6.29
N GLY A 48 3.67 -4.20 5.23
CA GLY A 48 4.86 -4.45 4.40
C GLY A 48 5.37 -3.17 3.72
N GLN A 49 4.47 -2.33 3.22
CA GLN A 49 4.82 -1.07 2.56
C GLN A 49 5.34 0.03 3.50
N ALA A 50 4.91 0.02 4.76
CA ALA A 50 5.32 1.00 5.76
C ALA A 50 6.70 0.68 6.38
N GLY A 51 7.14 -0.56 6.29
CA GLY A 51 8.43 -1.01 6.80
C GLY A 51 9.62 -0.62 5.90
N PRO A 52 10.85 -0.88 6.36
CA PRO A 52 12.03 -0.74 5.51
C PRO A 52 11.97 -1.75 4.34
N SER A 53 12.65 -1.42 3.24
CA SER A 53 12.73 -2.30 2.07
C SER A 53 13.33 -3.68 2.37
N ALA A 54 14.18 -3.75 3.39
CA ALA A 54 14.70 -4.99 3.93
C ALA A 54 14.66 -4.92 5.46
N LYS A 55 14.28 -6.02 6.09
CA LYS A 55 14.33 -6.14 7.54
C LYS A 55 15.78 -6.41 7.96
N GLU A 56 16.33 -5.55 8.79
CA GLU A 56 17.63 -5.78 9.41
C GLU A 56 17.50 -6.91 10.44
N LEU A 57 18.43 -7.87 10.40
CA LEU A 57 18.46 -9.02 11.31
C LEU A 57 19.73 -8.91 12.15
N THR A 58 19.56 -8.58 13.43
CA THR A 58 20.69 -8.32 14.33
C THR A 58 21.06 -9.50 15.22
N SER A 59 20.21 -10.53 15.26
CA SER A 59 20.38 -11.70 16.10
C SER A 59 19.93 -13.00 15.41
N LEU A 60 20.40 -14.15 15.91
CA LEU A 60 19.94 -15.47 15.48
C LEU A 60 18.42 -15.64 15.69
N ALA A 61 17.88 -15.10 16.80
CA ALA A 61 16.45 -15.13 17.07
C ALA A 61 15.64 -14.32 16.03
N ASP A 62 16.14 -13.18 15.57
CA ASP A 62 15.50 -12.40 14.50
C ASP A 62 15.46 -13.17 13.18
N TYR A 63 16.54 -13.89 12.88
CA TYR A 63 16.67 -14.74 11.70
C TYR A 63 15.70 -15.92 11.74
N GLU A 64 15.65 -16.67 12.84
CA GLU A 64 14.72 -17.79 13.01
C GLU A 64 13.25 -17.35 12.90
N LYS A 65 12.92 -16.18 13.47
CA LYS A 65 11.57 -15.59 13.34
C LYS A 65 11.28 -15.08 11.94
N PHE A 66 12.29 -14.79 11.13
CA PHE A 66 12.07 -14.33 9.75
C PHE A 66 11.78 -15.49 8.79
N LEU A 67 12.29 -16.68 9.07
CA LEU A 67 12.03 -17.88 8.25
C LEU A 67 10.64 -18.49 8.47
N ASN A 68 10.03 -18.24 9.64
CA ASN A 68 8.74 -18.80 10.06
C ASN A 68 7.62 -17.76 10.01
#